data_AF-E9EIU7-F1
#
_entry.id   AF-E9EIU7-F1
#
_cell.length_a   1.000
_cell.length_b   1.000
_cell.length_c   1.000
_cell.angle_alpha   90.00
_cell.angle_beta   90.00
_cell.angle_gamma   90.00
#
_symmetry.space_group_name_H-M   'P 1'
#
loop_
_entity.id
_entity.type
_entity.pdbx_description
1 polymer ?
#
loop_
_entity_poly.entity_id
_entity_poly.type
_entity_poly.pdbx_seq_one_letter_code
_entity_poly.pdbx_strand_id
1 'polypeptide(L)'
;MALHATPPGYNTPGDLVGTLGPGTGGAAGHVTLFYSWADASKTSYNTLECRGGAGCVAYKRPVGWTDGPYTAKPYRYIHVE
;
A
#
# COMPACT_ATOMS: atom_id res chain seq x y z
N MET A 1 -2.38 -20.56 3.77
CA MET A 1 -3.33 -20.19 2.71
C MET A 1 -2.79 -18.93 2.05
N ALA A 2 -2.10 -19.05 0.91
CA ALA A 2 -1.56 -17.90 0.19
C ALA A 2 -2.62 -17.49 -0.85
N LEU A 3 -3.36 -16.42 -0.56
CA LEU A 3 -4.33 -15.88 -1.50
C LEU A 3 -3.58 -15.33 -2.72
N HIS A 4 -4.02 -15.73 -3.92
CA HIS A 4 -3.48 -15.28 -5.20
C HIS A 4 -3.59 -13.75 -5.35
N ALA A 5 -2.57 -13.02 -4.92
CA ALA A 5 -2.39 -11.62 -5.25
C ALA A 5 -1.51 -11.53 -6.50
N THR A 6 -2.09 -11.63 -7.69
CA THR A 6 -1.44 -11.09 -8.90
C THR A 6 -1.31 -9.59 -8.67
N PRO A 7 -0.12 -8.96 -8.70
CA PRO A 7 0.00 -7.54 -8.44
C PRO A 7 -0.66 -6.80 -9.61
N PRO A 8 -1.89 -6.27 -9.48
CA PRO A 8 -2.32 -5.35 -10.50
C PRO A 8 -1.43 -4.11 -10.32
N GLY A 9 -0.95 -3.52 -11.42
CA GLY A 9 -0.33 -2.20 -11.32
C GLY A 9 -1.24 -1.26 -10.50
N TYR A 10 -0.65 -0.25 -9.86
CA TYR A 10 -1.30 0.82 -9.10
C TYR A 10 -2.42 1.52 -9.90
N ASN A 11 -3.61 0.92 -9.98
CA ASN A 11 -4.56 1.30 -11.02
C ASN A 11 -5.97 1.52 -10.53
N THR A 12 -6.36 1.04 -9.33
CA THR A 12 -7.71 1.30 -8.83
C THR A 12 -7.70 1.86 -7.40
N PRO A 13 -8.48 2.92 -7.14
CA PRO A 13 -8.81 3.34 -5.78
C PRO A 13 -9.25 2.12 -4.94
N GLY A 14 -8.71 2.01 -3.73
CA GLY A 14 -8.97 0.88 -2.83
C GLY A 14 -7.95 -0.26 -2.89
N ASP A 15 -7.01 -0.25 -3.85
CA ASP A 15 -5.87 -1.17 -3.81
C ASP A 15 -5.07 -0.96 -2.53
N LEU A 16 -4.65 -2.05 -1.87
CA LEU A 16 -3.73 -1.95 -0.75
C LEU A 16 -2.32 -1.79 -1.28
N VAL A 17 -1.57 -0.83 -0.74
CA VAL A 17 -0.14 -0.70 -0.99
C VAL A 17 0.56 -0.73 0.35
N GLY A 18 1.52 -1.62 0.50
CA GLY A 18 2.24 -1.73 1.75
C GLY A 18 3.49 -2.56 1.66
N THR A 19 4.30 -2.47 2.70
CA THR A 19 5.49 -3.31 2.92
C THR A 19 5.10 -4.69 3.45
N LEU A 20 4.07 -5.27 2.84
CA LEU A 20 3.45 -6.54 3.22
C LEU A 20 4.23 -7.68 2.54
N GLY A 21 5.40 -8.02 3.08
CA GLY A 21 6.26 -9.09 2.56
C GLY A 21 5.93 -10.49 3.13
N PRO A 22 6.42 -11.58 2.49
CA PRO A 22 6.34 -12.92 3.07
C PRO A 22 6.88 -12.95 4.51
N GLY A 23 6.16 -13.58 5.44
CA GLY A 23 6.56 -13.71 6.84
C GLY A 23 6.32 -12.47 7.72
N THR A 24 5.80 -11.37 7.18
CA THR A 24 5.56 -10.15 7.98
C THR A 24 4.29 -10.20 8.82
N GLY A 25 3.34 -11.09 8.50
CA GLY A 25 2.05 -11.20 9.19
C GLY A 25 1.24 -9.89 9.25
N GLY A 26 1.61 -8.87 8.48
CA GLY A 26 1.11 -7.51 8.61
C GLY A 26 1.58 -6.74 9.85
N ALA A 27 2.45 -7.31 10.70
CA ALA A 27 2.86 -6.74 11.99
C ALA A 27 4.14 -5.88 11.92
N ALA A 28 5.02 -6.14 10.96
CA ALA A 28 6.31 -5.45 10.81
C ALA A 28 6.38 -4.53 9.58
N GLY A 29 5.24 -4.32 8.92
CA GLY A 29 5.13 -3.44 7.75
C GLY A 29 4.04 -2.40 7.96
N HIS A 30 3.91 -1.53 6.99
CA HIS A 30 2.90 -0.48 6.95
C HIS A 30 1.97 -0.71 5.76
N VAL A 31 0.69 -0.41 5.93
CA VAL A 31 -0.33 -0.56 4.90
C VAL A 31 -1.02 0.76 4.63
N THR A 32 -1.28 1.02 3.36
CA THR A 32 -1.96 2.21 2.87
C THR A 32 -3.03 1.79 1.87
N LEU A 33 -4.10 2.56 1.75
CA LEU A 33 -5.02 2.47 0.62
C LEU A 33 -4.52 3.41 -0.47
N PHE A 34 -4.35 2.91 -1.69
CA PHE A 34 -4.21 3.75 -2.87
C PHE A 34 -5.53 4.48 -3.11
N TYR A 35 -5.49 5.81 -3.06
CA TYR A 35 -6.68 6.64 -3.33
C TYR A 35 -6.66 7.15 -4.77
N SER A 36 -5.56 7.81 -5.18
CA SER A 36 -5.39 8.30 -6.54
C SER A 36 -3.91 8.53 -6.85
N TRP A 37 -3.54 8.59 -8.13
CA TRP A 37 -2.27 9.20 -8.51
C TRP A 37 -2.23 10.67 -8.08
N ALA A 38 -1.04 11.16 -7.71
CA ALA A 38 -0.85 12.56 -7.34
C ALA A 38 -0.86 13.48 -8.57
N ASP A 39 -0.38 12.99 -9.70
CA ASP A 39 -0.33 13.66 -11.00
C ASP A 39 -0.19 12.63 -12.14
N ALA A 40 -0.09 13.12 -13.38
CA ALA A 40 0.03 12.28 -14.57
C ALA A 40 1.37 11.51 -14.69
N SER A 41 2.42 11.89 -13.93
CA SER A 41 3.73 11.22 -13.96
C SER A 41 3.70 9.84 -13.31
N LYS A 42 2.70 9.57 -12.46
CA LYS A 42 2.53 8.30 -11.73
C LYS A 42 3.77 7.88 -10.91
N THR A 43 4.51 8.85 -10.39
CA THR A 43 5.68 8.63 -9.51
C THR A 43 5.32 8.69 -8.02
N SER A 44 4.17 9.28 -7.69
CA SER A 44 3.62 9.34 -6.34
C SER A 44 2.10 9.31 -6.35
N TYR A 45 1.51 8.90 -5.23
CA TYR A 45 0.07 8.72 -5.10
C TYR A 45 -0.44 9.20 -3.73
N ASN A 46 -1.70 9.61 -3.72
CA ASN A 46 -2.42 9.97 -2.52
C ASN A 46 -2.90 8.69 -1.82
N THR A 47 -2.74 8.65 -0.51
CA THR A 47 -3.08 7.54 0.35
C THR A 47 -4.13 7.92 1.39
N LEU A 48 -4.90 6.92 1.81
CA LEU A 48 -5.53 6.92 3.12
C LEU A 48 -4.75 5.92 3.98
N GLU A 49 -4.16 6.40 5.07
CA GLU A 49 -3.29 5.57 5.91
C GLU A 49 -3.30 6.02 7.38
N CYS A 50 -3.09 5.09 8.30
CA CYS A 50 -2.97 5.40 9.72
C CYS A 50 -1.50 5.43 10.14
N ARG A 51 -1.00 6.60 10.53
CA ARG A 51 0.40 6.79 10.89
C ARG A 51 0.54 6.84 12.41
N GLY A 52 1.55 6.16 12.94
CA GLY A 52 1.87 6.20 14.37
C GLY A 52 1.97 7.65 14.86
N GLY A 53 1.17 8.01 15.86
CA GLY A 53 1.13 9.36 16.45
C GLY A 53 0.26 10.40 15.72
N ALA A 54 -0.15 10.16 14.47
CA ALA A 54 -1.00 11.09 13.71
C ALA A 54 -2.43 10.57 13.47
N GLY A 55 -2.68 9.30 13.76
CA GLY A 55 -3.96 8.65 13.44
C GLY A 55 -4.13 8.45 11.94
N CYS A 56 -5.37 8.28 11.50
CA CYS A 56 -5.70 8.02 10.11
C CYS A 56 -5.85 9.33 9.32
N VAL A 57 -4.97 9.50 8.33
CA VAL A 57 -4.79 10.75 7.61
C VAL A 57 -4.68 10.50 6.11
N ALA A 58 -4.99 11.53 5.32
CA ALA A 58 -4.58 11.58 3.93
C ALA A 58 -3.07 11.90 3.86
N TYR A 59 -2.32 11.18 3.03
CA TYR A 59 -0.89 11.42 2.85
C TYR A 59 -0.46 11.18 1.41
N LYS A 60 0.77 11.56 1.06
CA LYS A 60 1.35 11.32 -0.26
C LYS A 60 2.55 10.41 -0.13
N ARG A 61 2.56 9.31 -0.89
CA ARG A 61 3.66 8.33 -0.91
C ARG A 61 4.30 8.26 -2.30
N PRO A 62 5.64 8.20 -2.41
CA PRO A 62 6.30 7.87 -3.67
C PRO A 62 6.09 6.39 -4.00
N VAL A 63 6.08 6.00 -5.27
CA VAL A 63 6.05 4.59 -5.68
C VAL A 63 7.29 3.87 -5.12
N GLY A 64 7.09 2.71 -4.50
CA GLY A 64 8.20 1.90 -3.97
C GLY A 64 8.84 2.46 -2.69
N TRP A 65 8.10 3.23 -1.88
CA TRP A 65 8.56 3.64 -0.55
C TRP A 65 8.95 2.43 0.31
N THR A 66 9.87 2.65 1.24
CA THR A 66 10.38 1.62 2.14
C THR A 66 9.96 1.85 3.57
N ASP A 67 9.89 0.75 4.31
CA ASP A 67 9.80 0.73 5.77
C ASP A 67 10.76 -0.35 6.26
N GLY A 68 11.86 0.08 6.88
CA GLY A 68 13.02 -0.76 7.14
C GLY A 68 13.53 -1.44 5.84
N PRO A 69 13.74 -2.77 5.85
CA PRO A 69 14.27 -3.50 4.69
C PRO A 69 13.21 -3.81 3.62
N TYR A 70 11.94 -3.44 3.84
CA TYR A 70 10.84 -3.83 2.98
C TYR A 70 10.46 -2.71 2.01
N THR A 71 10.17 -3.07 0.77
CA THR A 71 9.68 -2.16 -0.28
C THR A 71 8.19 -2.37 -0.50
N ALA A 72 7.44 -1.27 -0.53
CA ALA A 72 6.00 -1.31 -0.71
C ALA A 72 5.61 -1.80 -2.11
N LYS A 73 4.60 -2.67 -2.17
CA LYS A 73 4.06 -3.24 -3.41
C LYS A 73 2.53 -3.11 -3.40
N PRO A 74 1.90 -2.98 -4.58
CA PRO A 74 0.45 -2.98 -4.70
C PRO A 74 -0.10 -4.41 -4.59
N TYR A 75 -1.23 -4.54 -3.90
CA TYR A 75 -1.96 -5.77 -3.69
C TYR A 75 -3.46 -5.48 -3.86
N ARG A 76 -4.14 -6.30 -4.66
CA ARG A 76 -5.60 -6.28 -4.75
C ARG A 76 -6.17 -7.51 -4.09
N TYR A 77 -6.89 -7.28 -3.00
CA TYR A 77 -7.68 -8.31 -2.34
C TYR A 77 -9.08 -8.26 -2.93
N ILE A 78 -9.45 -9.32 -3.65
CA ILE A 78 -10.80 -9.48 -4.22
C ILE A 78 -11.77 -10.15 -3.24
N HIS A 79 -11.23 -10.69 -2.14
CA HIS A 79 -11.98 -11.22 -1.00
C HIS A 79 -11.28 -10.76 0.28
N VAL A 80 -11.99 -9.99 1.08
CA VAL A 80 -11.58 -9.59 2.43
C VAL A 80 -12.56 -10.29 3.36
N GLU A 81 -12.07 -11.27 4.11
CA GLU A 81 -12.83 -12.04 5.10
C GLU A 81 -12.56 -11.54 6.52
#